data_AF-A0A9E1W769-F1
#
_entry.id   AF-A0A9E1W769-F1
#
_cell.length_a   1.000
_cell.length_b   1.000
_cell.length_c   1.000
_cell.angle_alpha   90.00
_cell.angle_beta   90.00
_cell.angle_gamma   90.00
#
_symmetry.space_group_name_H-M   'P 1'
#
loop_
_entity.id
_entity.type
_entity.pdbx_description
1 polymer ?
#
loop_
_entity_poly.entity_id
_entity_poly.type
_entity_poly.pdbx_seq_one_letter_code
_entity_poly.pdbx_strand_id
1 'polypeptide(L)'
;MEGVENSKTPPTQVLSAVNGHQVMSALTWDPERNSIEECATCSVFDDTVDMWAPILATAALFQNSAAHSRAHALTEVVGGRPAQSTHPSSGERPEMDSILDGPAEWAATVGQEPSAFIGAGMSGIPAFAEQFEIFSTGDESGFTAQIPLVEIDEVNWVGSPRNTALVQAFTDQPHPEVGSGALWLLRLPQHIEESAVVDLANQLNLMESRGDAPCKLLGAWVGREDGLAHVSFLPTVIARPMLLENLLIDATVRAKWATQLLATALND
;
A
#
# COMPACT_ATOMS: atom_id res chain seq x y z
N MET A 1 39.51 13.01 19.38
CA MET A 1 38.26 13.42 18.71
C MET A 1 37.54 12.12 18.44
N GLU A 2 36.67 11.75 19.37
CA GLU A 2 35.91 10.49 19.33
C GLU A 2 34.98 10.52 18.12
N GLY A 3 35.00 9.42 17.37
CA GLY A 3 34.12 9.22 16.23
C GLY A 3 32.67 9.19 16.71
N VAL A 4 31.84 10.04 16.14
CA VAL A 4 30.40 9.89 16.21
C VAL A 4 30.08 8.62 15.40
N GLU A 5 29.93 7.49 16.09
CA GLU A 5 29.19 6.35 15.56
C GLU A 5 27.75 6.84 15.36
N ASN A 6 27.46 7.35 14.15
CA ASN A 6 26.09 7.50 13.71
C ASN A 6 25.51 6.09 13.66
N SER A 7 24.77 5.72 14.70
CA SER A 7 23.84 4.59 14.67
C SER A 7 22.93 4.78 13.46
N LYS A 8 23.23 4.09 12.36
CA LYS A 8 22.40 4.12 11.15
C LYS A 8 21.20 3.23 11.39
N THR A 9 19.99 3.78 11.25
CA THR A 9 18.75 3.01 11.39
C THR A 9 18.67 1.99 10.24
N PRO A 10 18.37 0.71 10.51
CA PRO A 10 18.15 -0.29 9.47
C PRO A 10 17.11 0.18 8.43
N PRO A 11 17.33 -0.02 7.12
CA PRO A 11 16.39 0.42 6.09
C PRO A 11 14.96 -0.04 6.35
N THR A 12 14.76 -1.31 6.73
CA THR A 12 13.42 -1.88 6.97
C THR A 12 12.63 -1.12 8.06
N GLN A 13 13.30 -0.67 9.13
CA GLN A 13 12.69 0.14 10.19
C GLN A 13 12.25 1.52 9.70
N VAL A 14 13.09 2.18 8.89
CA VAL A 14 12.75 3.48 8.29
C VAL A 14 11.57 3.31 7.33
N LEU A 15 11.63 2.30 6.47
CA LEU A 15 10.59 2.07 5.47
C LEU A 15 9.25 1.72 6.11
N SER A 16 9.21 0.94 7.19
CA SER A 16 7.95 0.62 7.88
C SER A 16 7.23 1.86 8.39
N ALA A 17 7.96 2.88 8.88
CA ALA A 17 7.35 4.14 9.33
C ALA A 17 6.81 4.97 8.15
N VAL A 18 7.52 4.98 7.03
CA VAL A 18 7.19 5.79 5.86
C VAL A 18 6.08 5.14 5.01
N ASN A 19 6.04 3.81 4.94
CA ASN A 19 5.07 3.04 4.16
C ASN A 19 3.63 3.23 4.62
N GLY A 20 3.40 3.55 5.91
CA GLY A 20 2.07 3.86 6.43
C GLY A 20 1.45 5.15 5.87
N HIS A 21 2.26 5.96 5.18
CA HIS A 21 1.88 7.25 4.60
C HIS A 21 2.14 7.30 3.09
N GLN A 22 2.22 6.15 2.41
CA GLN A 22 2.40 6.12 0.97
C GLN A 22 1.08 6.28 0.21
N VAL A 23 1.17 6.92 -0.95
CA VAL A 23 0.05 7.10 -1.88
C VAL A 23 0.22 6.09 -3.01
N MET A 24 -0.53 4.98 -2.94
CA MET A 24 -0.60 3.95 -3.97
C MET A 24 0.74 3.27 -4.33
N SER A 25 1.72 3.25 -3.43
CA SER A 25 3.03 2.63 -3.65
C SER A 25 3.57 2.00 -2.36
N ALA A 26 4.62 1.18 -2.49
CA ALA A 26 5.47 0.76 -1.38
C ALA A 26 6.92 1.16 -1.63
N LEU A 27 7.61 1.60 -0.57
CA LEU A 27 9.06 1.56 -0.53
C LEU A 27 9.50 0.15 -0.09
N THR A 28 10.42 -0.43 -0.83
CA THR A 28 11.00 -1.76 -0.58
C THR A 28 12.49 -1.66 -0.38
N TRP A 29 13.02 -2.39 0.61
CA TRP A 29 14.44 -2.63 0.75
C TRP A 29 14.78 -3.98 0.12
N ASP A 30 15.65 -3.97 -0.89
CA ASP A 30 16.21 -5.16 -1.51
C ASP A 30 17.65 -5.39 -0.98
N PRO A 31 17.87 -6.39 -0.12
CA PRO A 31 19.20 -6.67 0.42
C PRO A 31 20.17 -7.26 -0.62
N GLU A 32 19.68 -7.90 -1.69
CA GLU A 32 20.51 -8.47 -2.75
C GLU A 32 21.11 -7.35 -3.62
N ARG A 33 20.31 -6.32 -3.89
CA ARG A 33 20.73 -5.12 -4.64
C ARG A 33 21.31 -4.02 -3.76
N ASN A 34 21.10 -4.13 -2.44
CA ASN A 34 21.44 -3.10 -1.46
C ASN A 34 20.84 -1.74 -1.85
N SER A 35 19.55 -1.74 -2.23
CA SER A 35 18.82 -0.58 -2.74
C SER A 35 17.43 -0.44 -2.13
N ILE A 36 16.97 0.81 -2.04
CA ILE A 36 15.57 1.15 -1.75
C ILE A 36 14.91 1.53 -3.07
N GLU A 37 13.78 0.90 -3.39
CA GLU A 37 12.96 1.21 -4.57
C GLU A 37 11.55 1.61 -4.12
N GLU A 38 10.90 2.53 -4.84
CA GLU A 38 9.48 2.82 -4.68
C GLU A 38 8.74 2.16 -5.85
N CYS A 39 7.69 1.39 -5.57
CA CYS A 39 7.05 0.57 -6.59
C CYS A 39 5.52 0.52 -6.41
N ALA A 40 4.82 0.43 -7.55
CA ALA A 40 3.46 -0.06 -7.65
C ALA A 40 3.39 -1.07 -8.78
N THR A 41 2.56 -2.11 -8.62
CA THR A 41 2.41 -3.18 -9.62
C THR A 41 0.94 -3.42 -9.91
N CYS A 42 0.60 -3.66 -11.17
CA CYS A 42 -0.73 -4.08 -11.56
C CYS A 42 -0.65 -4.83 -12.88
N SER A 43 -1.22 -6.03 -12.92
CA SER A 43 -1.45 -6.75 -14.17
C SER A 43 -2.58 -6.07 -14.96
N VAL A 44 -2.30 -5.73 -16.21
CA VAL A 44 -3.25 -5.07 -17.11
C VAL A 44 -3.51 -5.97 -18.31
N PHE A 45 -4.78 -6.21 -18.58
CA PHE A 45 -5.26 -7.02 -19.70
C PHE A 45 -6.04 -6.14 -20.69
N ASP A 46 -6.23 -6.61 -21.92
CA ASP A 46 -6.92 -5.86 -22.98
C ASP A 46 -8.31 -5.36 -22.56
N ASP A 47 -9.02 -6.13 -21.73
CA ASP A 47 -10.36 -5.83 -21.23
C ASP A 47 -10.38 -4.94 -19.98
N THR A 48 -9.22 -4.69 -19.36
CA THR A 48 -9.10 -3.92 -18.10
C THR A 48 -8.19 -2.69 -18.22
N VAL A 49 -7.60 -2.46 -19.40
CA VAL A 49 -6.65 -1.35 -19.66
C VAL A 49 -7.25 0.03 -19.38
N ASP A 50 -8.49 0.28 -19.79
CA ASP A 50 -9.15 1.57 -19.58
C ASP A 50 -9.36 1.90 -18.11
N MET A 51 -9.49 0.88 -17.26
CA MET A 51 -9.60 1.05 -15.81
C MET A 51 -8.22 1.28 -15.18
N TRP A 52 -7.25 0.42 -15.46
CA TRP A 52 -6.00 0.36 -14.69
C TRP A 52 -4.87 1.23 -15.23
N ALA A 53 -4.78 1.45 -16.54
CA ALA A 53 -3.74 2.32 -17.11
C ALA A 53 -3.73 3.74 -16.51
N PRO A 54 -4.87 4.46 -16.38
CA PRO A 54 -4.89 5.77 -15.72
C PRO A 54 -4.57 5.72 -14.22
N ILE A 55 -4.92 4.63 -13.52
CA ILE A 55 -4.58 4.45 -12.08
C ILE A 55 -3.08 4.27 -11.92
N LEU A 56 -2.47 3.41 -12.74
CA LEU A 56 -1.03 3.18 -12.75
C LEU A 56 -0.25 4.43 -13.16
N ALA A 57 -0.73 5.17 -14.17
CA ALA A 57 -0.13 6.45 -14.55
C ALA A 57 -0.14 7.43 -13.37
N THR A 58 -1.24 7.48 -12.62
CA THR A 58 -1.34 8.32 -11.42
C THR A 58 -0.38 7.89 -10.31
N ALA A 59 -0.28 6.58 -10.05
CA ALA A 59 0.71 6.04 -9.09
C ALA A 59 2.14 6.38 -9.49
N ALA A 60 2.48 6.25 -10.78
CA ALA A 60 3.81 6.59 -11.30
C ALA A 60 4.13 8.09 -11.15
N LEU A 61 3.14 8.97 -11.33
CA LEU A 61 3.32 10.41 -11.09
C LEU A 61 3.65 10.70 -9.61
N PHE A 62 2.94 10.07 -8.67
CA PHE A 62 3.25 10.22 -7.25
C PHE A 62 4.63 9.67 -6.89
N GLN A 63 5.00 8.49 -7.40
CA GLN A 63 6.33 7.90 -7.17
C GLN A 63 7.45 8.80 -7.71
N ASN A 64 7.25 9.42 -8.87
CA ASN A 64 8.25 10.33 -9.42
C ASN A 64 8.40 11.60 -8.56
N SER A 65 7.28 12.21 -8.15
CA SER A 65 7.30 13.37 -7.23
C SER A 65 7.98 13.01 -5.89
N ALA A 66 7.65 11.83 -5.36
CA ALA A 66 8.21 11.28 -4.13
C ALA A 66 9.71 11.01 -4.20
N ALA A 67 10.19 10.45 -5.31
CA ALA A 67 11.61 10.17 -5.50
C ALA A 67 12.44 11.46 -5.40
N HIS A 68 11.94 12.56 -5.96
CA HIS A 68 12.61 13.85 -5.87
C HIS A 68 12.50 14.51 -4.49
N SER A 69 11.35 14.42 -3.83
CA SER A 69 11.13 15.08 -2.53
C SER A 69 11.77 14.34 -1.35
N ARG A 70 11.81 13.00 -1.39
CA ARG A 70 12.19 12.16 -0.23
C ARG A 70 13.54 11.47 -0.33
N ALA A 71 14.12 11.28 -1.52
CA ALA A 71 15.34 10.48 -1.66
C ALA A 71 16.50 11.00 -0.80
N HIS A 72 16.71 12.32 -0.75
CA HIS A 72 17.77 12.91 0.08
C HIS A 72 17.56 12.64 1.57
N ALA A 73 16.37 12.94 2.10
CA ALA A 73 16.03 12.70 3.49
C ALA A 73 16.16 11.21 3.87
N LEU A 74 15.68 10.30 3.01
CA LEU A 74 15.85 8.86 3.21
C LEU A 74 17.33 8.48 3.28
N THR A 75 18.16 9.02 2.39
CA THR A 75 19.60 8.69 2.34
C THR A 75 20.37 9.19 3.56
N GLU A 76 19.96 10.32 4.15
CA GLU A 76 20.55 10.82 5.39
C GLU A 76 20.27 9.87 6.57
N VAL A 77 19.04 9.37 6.68
CA VAL A 77 18.63 8.48 7.78
C VAL A 77 19.27 7.10 7.66
N VAL A 78 19.24 6.49 6.48
CA VAL A 78 19.80 5.13 6.26
C VAL A 78 21.31 5.15 5.99
N GLY A 79 21.89 6.33 5.79
CA GLY A 79 23.29 6.51 5.41
C GLY A 79 23.64 5.92 4.04
N GLY A 80 22.72 6.07 3.08
CA GLY A 80 22.82 5.63 1.69
C GLY A 80 23.22 6.76 0.73
N ARG A 81 22.91 6.59 -0.57
CA ARG A 81 23.05 7.64 -1.60
C ARG A 81 21.86 7.61 -2.55
N PRO A 82 21.38 8.75 -3.07
CA PRO A 82 20.32 8.76 -4.05
C PRO A 82 20.71 7.96 -5.29
N ALA A 83 19.77 7.19 -5.84
CA ALA A 83 19.92 6.61 -7.16
C ALA A 83 19.83 7.75 -8.19
N GLN A 84 20.82 7.86 -9.06
CA GLN A 84 20.90 8.90 -10.07
C GLN A 84 21.10 8.25 -11.44
N SER A 85 20.37 8.76 -12.44
CA SER A 85 20.61 8.45 -13.84
C SER A 85 20.88 9.75 -14.59
N THR A 86 21.97 9.77 -15.36
CA THR A 86 22.35 10.90 -16.19
C THR A 86 21.73 10.72 -17.57
N HIS A 87 21.12 11.76 -18.15
CA HIS A 87 20.61 11.65 -19.52
C HIS A 87 21.79 11.36 -20.47
N PRO A 88 21.71 10.34 -21.34
CA PRO A 88 22.85 9.86 -22.11
C PRO A 88 23.48 10.93 -23.02
N SER A 89 22.72 11.95 -23.41
CA SER A 89 23.22 13.07 -24.22
C SER A 89 23.18 14.44 -23.53
N SER A 90 22.37 14.62 -22.48
CA SER A 90 22.10 15.96 -21.92
C SER A 90 22.73 16.18 -20.54
N GLY A 91 23.33 15.14 -19.95
CA GLY A 91 23.94 15.25 -18.64
C GLY A 91 22.92 15.27 -17.50
N GLU A 92 23.38 15.67 -16.32
CA GLU A 92 22.53 15.89 -15.14
C GLU A 92 21.82 17.23 -15.26
N ARG A 93 20.55 17.29 -14.84
CA ARG A 93 19.90 18.59 -14.67
C ARG A 93 20.34 19.22 -13.36
N PRO A 94 20.72 20.51 -13.37
CA PRO A 94 21.08 21.22 -12.14
C PRO A 94 19.85 21.51 -11.26
N GLU A 95 18.66 21.63 -11.85
CA GLU A 95 17.41 21.93 -11.15
C GLU A 95 16.30 20.96 -11.60
N MET A 96 15.40 20.63 -10.67
CA MET A 96 14.22 19.82 -10.95
C MET A 96 13.26 20.58 -11.87
N ASP A 97 12.63 19.86 -12.80
CA ASP A 97 11.63 20.44 -13.69
C ASP A 97 10.33 20.70 -12.93
N SER A 98 9.82 21.93 -12.96
CA SER A 98 8.56 22.30 -12.28
C SER A 98 7.35 21.54 -12.81
N ILE A 99 7.44 20.92 -13.99
CA ILE A 99 6.37 20.04 -14.49
C ILE A 99 6.13 18.83 -13.58
N LEU A 100 7.12 18.47 -12.75
CA LEU A 100 7.05 17.36 -11.81
C LEU A 100 6.25 17.71 -10.55
N ASP A 101 6.09 19.00 -10.23
CA ASP A 101 5.29 19.47 -9.09
C ASP A 101 3.79 19.46 -9.40
N GLY A 102 3.44 19.70 -10.68
CA GLY A 102 2.06 19.83 -11.14
C GLY A 102 1.11 18.70 -10.75
N PRO A 103 1.49 17.41 -10.87
CA PRO A 103 0.62 16.29 -10.47
C PRO A 103 0.28 16.25 -8.97
N ALA A 104 1.26 16.51 -8.11
CA ALA A 104 1.04 16.54 -6.66
C ALA A 104 0.20 17.76 -6.25
N GLU A 105 0.48 18.93 -6.81
CA GLU A 105 -0.30 20.15 -6.58
C GLU A 105 -1.74 20.02 -7.09
N TRP A 106 -1.93 19.39 -8.25
CA TRP A 106 -3.25 19.09 -8.79
C TRP A 106 -4.03 18.15 -7.88
N ALA A 107 -3.41 17.05 -7.45
CA ALA A 107 -4.04 16.12 -6.52
C ALA A 107 -4.40 16.79 -5.19
N ALA A 108 -3.50 17.59 -4.63
CA ALA A 108 -3.75 18.37 -3.42
C ALA A 108 -4.89 19.38 -3.59
N THR A 109 -5.00 20.02 -4.75
CA THR A 109 -6.08 20.97 -5.07
C THR A 109 -7.42 20.26 -5.14
N VAL A 110 -7.51 19.15 -5.87
CA VAL A 110 -8.73 18.32 -5.92
C VAL A 110 -9.06 17.74 -4.54
N GLY A 111 -8.03 17.41 -3.76
CA GLY A 111 -8.15 16.90 -2.39
C GLY A 111 -8.66 17.90 -1.36
N GLN A 112 -8.88 19.18 -1.71
CA GLN A 112 -9.54 20.15 -0.84
C GLN A 112 -11.05 19.94 -0.77
N GLU A 113 -11.62 19.30 -1.79
CA GLU A 113 -13.03 18.92 -1.82
C GLU A 113 -13.28 17.67 -0.99
N PRO A 114 -14.54 17.40 -0.58
CA PRO A 114 -14.91 16.12 0.03
C PRO A 114 -14.47 14.94 -0.84
N SER A 115 -14.12 13.82 -0.19
CA SER A 115 -13.67 12.61 -0.88
C SER A 115 -14.69 12.16 -1.94
N ALA A 116 -14.24 11.96 -3.18
CA ALA A 116 -15.11 11.45 -4.25
C ALA A 116 -15.49 9.97 -4.07
N PHE A 117 -14.96 9.31 -3.03
CA PHE A 117 -15.40 7.98 -2.64
C PHE A 117 -16.65 8.00 -1.75
N ILE A 118 -17.09 9.18 -1.27
CA ILE A 118 -18.32 9.30 -0.49
C ILE A 118 -19.54 9.03 -1.39
N GLY A 119 -20.52 8.31 -0.85
CA GLY A 119 -21.83 8.11 -1.46
C GLY A 119 -22.06 6.70 -2.00
N ALA A 120 -22.75 6.60 -3.14
CA ALA A 120 -23.29 5.35 -3.66
C ALA A 120 -22.23 4.26 -3.87
N GLY A 121 -21.03 4.63 -4.34
CA GLY A 121 -19.92 3.69 -4.55
C GLY A 121 -19.48 3.01 -3.26
N MET A 122 -19.33 3.75 -2.16
CA MET A 122 -18.99 3.18 -0.85
C MET A 122 -20.14 2.34 -0.28
N SER A 123 -21.37 2.87 -0.31
CA SER A 123 -22.55 2.18 0.24
C SER A 123 -22.91 0.89 -0.52
N GLY A 124 -22.43 0.73 -1.75
CA GLY A 124 -22.64 -0.45 -2.57
C GLY A 124 -21.72 -1.62 -2.21
N ILE A 125 -20.59 -1.35 -1.55
CA ILE A 125 -19.57 -2.38 -1.24
C ILE A 125 -20.15 -3.53 -0.41
N PRO A 126 -20.97 -3.31 0.63
CA PRO A 126 -21.52 -4.43 1.39
C PRO A 126 -22.38 -5.40 0.55
N ALA A 127 -23.20 -4.87 -0.36
CA ALA A 127 -24.01 -5.70 -1.26
C ALA A 127 -23.15 -6.43 -2.31
N PHE A 128 -22.04 -5.84 -2.73
CA PHE A 128 -21.05 -6.52 -3.57
C PHE A 128 -20.33 -7.63 -2.80
N ALA A 129 -19.88 -7.36 -1.57
CA ALA A 129 -19.19 -8.30 -0.70
C ALA A 129 -20.02 -9.56 -0.38
N GLU A 130 -21.34 -9.39 -0.22
CA GLU A 130 -22.28 -10.50 0.02
C GLU A 130 -22.23 -11.57 -1.09
N GLN A 131 -21.97 -11.17 -2.34
CA GLN A 131 -21.85 -12.09 -3.49
C GLN A 131 -20.66 -13.06 -3.35
N PHE A 132 -19.71 -12.75 -2.47
CA PHE A 132 -18.50 -13.53 -2.20
C PHE A 132 -18.50 -14.11 -0.77
N GLU A 133 -19.66 -14.13 -0.11
CA GLU A 133 -19.81 -14.62 1.28
C GLU A 133 -18.94 -13.86 2.29
N ILE A 134 -18.62 -12.59 1.99
CA ILE A 134 -17.84 -11.72 2.87
C ILE A 134 -18.81 -10.95 3.77
N PHE A 135 -18.68 -11.16 5.09
CA PHE A 135 -19.46 -10.40 6.06
C PHE A 135 -18.97 -8.95 6.10
N SER A 136 -19.87 -7.99 5.89
CA SER A 136 -19.50 -6.58 5.86
C SER A 136 -20.62 -5.65 6.35
N THR A 137 -20.24 -4.44 6.73
CA THR A 137 -21.13 -3.35 7.13
C THR A 137 -20.50 -2.03 6.73
N GLY A 138 -21.31 -1.04 6.36
CA GLY A 138 -20.82 0.26 5.92
C GLY A 138 -21.95 1.20 5.57
N ASP A 139 -21.57 2.44 5.26
CA ASP A 139 -22.45 3.51 4.81
C ASP A 139 -21.77 4.29 3.67
N GLU A 140 -22.23 5.51 3.41
CA GLU A 140 -21.69 6.35 2.35
C GLU A 140 -20.25 6.84 2.62
N SER A 141 -19.75 6.77 3.85
CA SER A 141 -18.46 7.35 4.27
C SER A 141 -17.37 6.31 4.55
N GLY A 142 -17.74 5.04 4.71
CA GLY A 142 -16.78 3.98 4.94
C GLY A 142 -17.45 2.61 5.05
N PHE A 143 -16.63 1.58 5.11
CA PHE A 143 -17.10 0.22 5.39
C PHE A 143 -16.06 -0.59 6.14
N THR A 144 -16.51 -1.72 6.67
CA THR A 144 -15.69 -2.75 7.29
C THR A 144 -16.16 -4.13 6.81
N ALA A 145 -15.21 -5.01 6.48
CA ALA A 145 -15.48 -6.37 6.03
C ALA A 145 -14.55 -7.39 6.71
N GLN A 146 -15.06 -8.59 6.95
CA GLN A 146 -14.31 -9.74 7.46
C GLN A 146 -14.14 -10.78 6.35
N ILE A 147 -12.91 -10.99 5.92
CA ILE A 147 -12.55 -11.95 4.88
C ILE A 147 -12.19 -13.29 5.55
N PRO A 148 -12.88 -14.39 5.23
CA PRO A 148 -12.50 -15.72 5.72
C PRO A 148 -11.18 -16.19 5.09
N LEU A 149 -10.23 -16.66 5.92
CA LEU A 149 -8.90 -17.11 5.48
C LEU A 149 -8.74 -18.63 5.35
N VAL A 150 -9.66 -19.40 5.94
CA VAL A 150 -9.77 -20.86 5.77
C VAL A 150 -11.10 -21.18 5.13
N GLU A 151 -11.13 -22.21 4.30
CA GLU A 151 -12.40 -22.84 3.92
C GLU A 151 -13.07 -23.34 5.20
N ILE A 152 -14.37 -23.10 5.32
CA ILE A 152 -15.16 -23.50 6.48
C ILE A 152 -15.27 -25.02 6.43
N ASP A 153 -14.29 -25.74 6.97
CA ASP A 153 -14.54 -27.10 7.43
C ASP A 153 -15.57 -26.97 8.57
N GLU A 154 -16.63 -27.77 8.48
CA GLU A 154 -17.85 -27.76 9.32
C GLU A 154 -17.62 -27.90 10.84
N VAL A 155 -16.37 -27.88 11.30
CA VAL A 155 -15.93 -28.10 12.68
C VAL A 155 -15.11 -26.92 13.24
N ASN A 156 -15.39 -25.69 12.83
CA ASN A 156 -14.96 -24.52 13.60
C ASN A 156 -16.04 -24.12 14.61
N TRP A 157 -15.91 -24.73 15.79
CA TRP A 157 -16.71 -24.54 17.00
C TRP A 157 -16.90 -23.05 17.38
N VAL A 158 -18.05 -22.74 17.99
CA VAL A 158 -18.33 -21.44 18.64
C VAL A 158 -17.25 -21.18 19.71
N GLY A 159 -16.26 -20.35 19.38
CA GLY A 159 -15.15 -19.99 20.28
C GLY A 159 -13.74 -20.20 19.71
N SER A 160 -13.58 -20.80 18.53
CA SER A 160 -12.28 -20.71 17.82
C SER A 160 -12.04 -19.26 17.37
N PRO A 161 -10.83 -18.71 17.52
CA PRO A 161 -10.53 -17.37 17.01
C PRO A 161 -10.85 -17.35 15.53
N ARG A 162 -11.77 -16.47 15.13
CA ARG A 162 -12.16 -16.31 13.73
C ARG A 162 -10.90 -15.98 12.94
N ASN A 163 -10.45 -16.92 12.10
CA ASN A 163 -9.33 -16.74 11.20
C ASN A 163 -9.79 -15.87 10.01
N THR A 164 -10.05 -14.60 10.30
CA THR A 164 -10.55 -13.63 9.33
C THR A 164 -9.60 -12.44 9.26
N ALA A 165 -9.29 -12.00 8.04
CA ALA A 165 -8.67 -10.70 7.85
C ALA A 165 -9.72 -9.58 7.89
N LEU A 166 -9.34 -8.42 8.40
CA LEU A 166 -10.22 -7.25 8.50
C LEU A 166 -9.89 -6.25 7.41
N VAL A 167 -10.86 -5.90 6.58
CA VAL A 167 -10.76 -4.78 5.63
C VAL A 167 -11.55 -3.60 6.14
N GLN A 168 -10.99 -2.41 6.03
CA GLN A 168 -11.65 -1.16 6.38
C GLN A 168 -11.35 -0.09 5.34
N ALA A 169 -12.33 0.74 5.02
CA ALA A 169 -12.13 1.95 4.25
C ALA A 169 -12.71 3.16 4.97
N PHE A 170 -11.96 4.27 4.95
CA PHE A 170 -12.32 5.54 5.59
C PHE A 170 -12.18 6.69 4.60
N THR A 171 -13.18 7.56 4.50
CA THR A 171 -13.15 8.75 3.62
C THR A 171 -12.90 10.06 4.37
N ASP A 172 -12.82 9.99 5.71
CA ASP A 172 -12.65 11.12 6.62
C ASP A 172 -11.21 11.26 7.15
N GLN A 173 -10.28 10.43 6.66
CA GLN A 173 -8.86 10.47 7.01
C GLN A 173 -8.05 11.04 5.84
N PRO A 174 -7.88 12.38 5.75
CA PRO A 174 -7.15 12.99 4.65
C PRO A 174 -5.65 12.65 4.71
N HIS A 175 -5.03 12.52 3.54
CA HIS A 175 -3.59 12.38 3.43
C HIS A 175 -2.90 13.75 3.53
N PRO A 176 -1.78 13.87 4.27
CA PRO A 176 -1.10 15.16 4.46
C PRO A 176 -0.69 15.85 3.16
N GLU A 177 -0.30 15.08 2.13
CA GLU A 177 0.23 15.62 0.86
C GLU A 177 -0.84 15.82 -0.22
N VAL A 178 -1.88 14.98 -0.26
CA VAL A 178 -2.84 14.93 -1.39
C VAL A 178 -4.29 15.18 -0.98
N GLY A 179 -4.55 15.48 0.30
CA GLY A 179 -5.87 15.86 0.79
C GLY A 179 -6.84 14.68 0.88
N SER A 180 -8.07 14.87 0.41
CA SER A 180 -9.14 13.90 0.50
C SER A 180 -8.94 12.66 -0.39
N GLY A 181 -9.56 11.55 0.03
CA GLY A 181 -9.45 10.27 -0.64
C GLY A 181 -10.10 9.17 0.19
N ALA A 182 -9.67 7.94 0.00
CA ALA A 182 -10.03 6.80 0.83
C ALA A 182 -8.77 6.14 1.39
N LEU A 183 -8.67 6.06 2.72
CA LEU A 183 -7.71 5.21 3.40
C LEU A 183 -8.26 3.78 3.38
N TRP A 184 -7.53 2.87 2.76
CA TRP A 184 -7.85 1.46 2.65
C TRP A 184 -6.88 0.62 3.50
N LEU A 185 -7.43 -0.17 4.41
CA LEU A 185 -6.67 -1.02 5.33
C LEU A 185 -7.08 -2.47 5.17
N LEU A 186 -6.11 -3.37 5.10
CA LEU A 186 -6.27 -4.80 5.29
C LEU A 186 -5.41 -5.21 6.48
N ARG A 187 -5.97 -5.88 7.50
CA ARG A 187 -5.24 -6.41 8.64
C ARG A 187 -5.33 -7.92 8.69
N LEU A 188 -4.21 -8.56 8.93
CA LEU A 188 -4.12 -9.99 9.12
C LEU A 188 -4.36 -10.37 10.59
N PRO A 189 -5.00 -11.52 10.89
CA PRO A 189 -5.29 -11.92 12.27
C PRO A 189 -4.08 -12.53 13.00
N GLN A 190 -2.99 -12.83 12.29
CA GLN A 190 -1.81 -13.44 12.89
C GLN A 190 -1.09 -12.42 13.77
N HIS A 191 -0.90 -12.79 15.04
CA HIS A 191 0.04 -12.09 15.91
C HIS A 191 1.47 -12.40 15.46
N ILE A 192 2.27 -11.36 15.30
CA ILE A 192 3.66 -11.45 14.87
C ILE A 192 4.49 -10.69 15.89
N GLU A 193 5.58 -11.30 16.33
CA GLU A 193 6.52 -10.70 17.27
C GLU A 193 7.04 -9.34 16.73
N GLU A 194 7.12 -8.35 17.62
CA GLU A 194 7.50 -6.98 17.28
C GLU A 194 8.86 -6.91 16.57
N SER A 195 9.79 -7.79 16.94
CA SER A 195 11.11 -7.86 16.30
C SER A 195 11.09 -8.37 14.86
N ALA A 196 10.04 -9.09 14.44
CA ALA A 196 9.95 -9.72 13.12
C ALA A 196 8.96 -9.00 12.18
N VAL A 197 7.99 -8.25 12.72
CA VAL A 197 6.90 -7.67 11.92
C VAL A 197 7.39 -6.69 10.85
N VAL A 198 8.43 -5.92 11.15
CA VAL A 198 9.02 -4.93 10.23
C VAL A 198 9.69 -5.62 9.04
N ASP A 199 10.46 -6.68 9.31
CA ASP A 199 11.17 -7.40 8.26
C ASP A 199 10.20 -8.22 7.40
N LEU A 200 9.17 -8.83 8.02
CA LEU A 200 8.11 -9.52 7.28
C LEU A 200 7.30 -8.56 6.40
N ALA A 201 6.97 -7.36 6.88
CA ALA A 201 6.32 -6.34 6.07
C ALA A 201 7.16 -5.98 4.84
N ASN A 202 8.47 -5.76 5.01
CA ASN A 202 9.37 -5.51 3.90
C ASN A 202 9.45 -6.70 2.92
N GLN A 203 9.50 -7.94 3.42
CA GLN A 203 9.52 -9.13 2.58
C GLN A 203 8.26 -9.23 1.72
N LEU A 204 7.07 -9.04 2.30
CA LEU A 204 5.82 -9.07 1.54
C LEU A 204 5.77 -7.95 0.50
N ASN A 205 6.20 -6.73 0.84
CA ASN A 205 6.31 -5.64 -0.13
C ASN A 205 7.27 -5.97 -1.28
N LEU A 206 8.42 -6.57 -0.98
CA LEU A 206 9.41 -6.97 -1.97
C LEU A 206 8.84 -8.03 -2.92
N MET A 207 8.13 -9.04 -2.40
CA MET A 207 7.45 -10.05 -3.21
C MET A 207 6.37 -9.45 -4.11
N GLU A 208 5.49 -8.59 -3.57
CA GLU A 208 4.46 -7.91 -4.37
C GLU A 208 5.08 -6.99 -5.45
N SER A 209 6.20 -6.33 -5.15
CA SER A 209 6.91 -5.45 -6.10
C SER A 209 7.56 -6.21 -7.26
N ARG A 210 7.92 -7.48 -7.04
CA ARG A 210 8.49 -8.38 -8.05
C ARG A 210 7.41 -9.07 -8.89
N GLY A 211 6.13 -8.89 -8.54
CA GLY A 211 5.00 -9.54 -9.21
C GLY A 211 4.76 -10.98 -8.76
N ASP A 212 5.31 -11.39 -7.61
CA ASP A 212 5.16 -12.75 -7.08
C ASP A 212 3.78 -12.99 -6.44
N ALA A 213 3.04 -11.91 -6.17
CA ALA A 213 1.70 -11.97 -5.60
C ALA A 213 0.61 -11.96 -6.69
N PRO A 214 -0.49 -12.70 -6.49
CA PRO A 214 -1.63 -12.74 -7.42
C PRO A 214 -2.54 -11.50 -7.32
N CYS A 215 -2.02 -10.35 -6.87
CA CYS A 215 -2.75 -9.12 -6.66
C CYS A 215 -1.88 -7.90 -6.99
N LYS A 216 -2.49 -6.72 -7.03
CA LYS A 216 -1.82 -5.46 -7.39
C LYS A 216 -1.09 -4.87 -6.18
N LEU A 217 0.10 -4.31 -6.33
CA LEU A 217 0.71 -3.47 -5.31
C LEU A 217 0.28 -2.01 -5.52
N LEU A 218 -0.72 -1.55 -4.77
CA LEU A 218 -1.17 -0.16 -4.73
C LEU A 218 -1.18 0.35 -3.29
N GLY A 219 -0.08 0.17 -2.57
CA GLY A 219 0.05 0.44 -1.15
C GLY A 219 1.20 -0.39 -0.59
N ALA A 220 1.28 -0.52 0.73
CA ALA A 220 2.37 -1.21 1.40
C ALA A 220 1.91 -1.99 2.63
N TRP A 221 2.52 -3.15 2.83
CA TRP A 221 2.59 -3.82 4.12
C TRP A 221 3.40 -3.00 5.12
N VAL A 222 2.89 -2.90 6.34
CA VAL A 222 3.49 -2.23 7.48
C VAL A 222 3.32 -3.10 8.73
N GLY A 223 4.29 -3.02 9.64
CA GLY A 223 4.11 -3.52 10.98
C GLY A 223 3.33 -2.53 11.85
N ARG A 224 2.38 -3.05 12.62
CA ARG A 224 1.61 -2.31 13.64
C ARG A 224 1.64 -3.08 14.95
N GLU A 225 1.23 -2.42 16.04
CA GLU A 225 1.12 -3.05 17.37
C GLU A 225 0.27 -4.33 17.36
N ASP A 226 -0.73 -4.40 16.48
CA ASP A 226 -1.66 -5.52 16.34
C ASP A 226 -1.26 -6.55 15.27
N GLY A 227 -0.10 -6.41 14.63
CA GLY A 227 0.43 -7.34 13.63
C GLY A 227 0.68 -6.70 12.26
N LEU A 228 0.49 -7.46 11.18
CA LEU A 228 0.68 -6.98 9.81
C LEU A 228 -0.58 -6.33 9.25
N ALA A 229 -0.41 -5.17 8.62
CA ALA A 229 -1.44 -4.51 7.85
C ALA A 229 -0.92 -4.10 6.47
N HIS A 230 -1.74 -4.22 5.43
CA HIS A 230 -1.53 -3.55 4.16
C HIS A 230 -2.33 -2.24 4.15
N VAL A 231 -1.63 -1.13 3.90
CA VAL A 231 -2.15 0.23 3.91
C VAL A 231 -2.08 0.80 2.51
N SER A 232 -3.16 1.42 2.06
CA SER A 232 -3.21 2.14 0.80
C SER A 232 -4.01 3.42 0.97
N PHE A 233 -3.45 4.54 0.52
CA PHE A 233 -4.22 5.76 0.36
C PHE A 233 -4.61 5.94 -1.12
N LEU A 234 -5.92 6.04 -1.38
CA LEU A 234 -6.51 6.25 -2.70
C LEU A 234 -6.94 7.72 -2.82
N PRO A 235 -6.23 8.57 -3.56
CA PRO A 235 -6.59 9.98 -3.66
C PRO A 235 -7.88 10.19 -4.47
N THR A 236 -8.62 11.26 -4.18
CA THR A 236 -9.88 11.62 -4.86
C THR A 236 -9.76 11.61 -6.38
N VAL A 237 -8.61 12.01 -6.93
CA VAL A 237 -8.35 12.05 -8.39
C VAL A 237 -8.48 10.69 -9.08
N ILE A 238 -8.36 9.58 -8.35
CA ILE A 238 -8.52 8.25 -8.94
C ILE A 238 -9.92 7.65 -8.74
N ALA A 239 -10.83 8.35 -8.07
CA ALA A 239 -12.17 7.83 -7.82
C ALA A 239 -12.91 7.52 -9.14
N ARG A 240 -13.42 6.29 -9.24
CA ARG A 240 -14.18 5.80 -10.39
C ARG A 240 -15.05 4.60 -9.98
N PRO A 241 -16.11 4.28 -10.74
CA PRO A 241 -16.93 3.11 -10.47
C PRO A 241 -16.10 1.82 -10.41
N MET A 242 -16.52 0.88 -9.57
CA MET A 242 -15.92 -0.45 -9.39
C MET A 242 -14.50 -0.48 -8.80
N LEU A 243 -13.87 0.66 -8.49
CA LEU A 243 -12.50 0.66 -7.96
C LEU A 243 -12.43 0.01 -6.57
N LEU A 244 -13.32 0.39 -5.64
CA LEU A 244 -13.29 -0.13 -4.28
C LEU A 244 -13.69 -1.62 -4.22
N GLU A 245 -14.61 -2.04 -5.08
CA GLU A 245 -15.01 -3.42 -5.26
C GLU A 245 -13.85 -4.28 -5.77
N ASN A 246 -13.11 -3.80 -6.77
CA ASN A 246 -11.89 -4.49 -7.24
C ASN A 246 -10.82 -4.57 -6.14
N LEU A 247 -10.66 -3.52 -5.32
CA LEU A 247 -9.74 -3.55 -4.20
C LEU A 247 -10.17 -4.50 -3.09
N LEU A 248 -11.47 -4.75 -2.90
CA LEU A 248 -11.97 -5.79 -2.00
C LEU A 248 -11.60 -7.20 -2.49
N ILE A 249 -11.69 -7.44 -3.80
CA ILE A 249 -11.23 -8.69 -4.40
C ILE A 249 -9.71 -8.85 -4.23
N ASP A 250 -8.94 -7.80 -4.55
CA ASP A 250 -7.49 -7.79 -4.36
C ASP A 250 -7.13 -8.02 -2.88
N ALA A 251 -7.85 -7.42 -1.94
CA ALA A 251 -7.63 -7.62 -0.50
C ALA A 251 -7.93 -9.07 -0.06
N THR A 252 -8.94 -9.70 -0.65
CA THR A 252 -9.28 -11.11 -0.40
C THR A 252 -8.17 -12.05 -0.86
N VAL A 253 -7.70 -11.85 -2.10
CA VAL A 253 -6.60 -12.61 -2.67
C VAL A 253 -5.31 -12.38 -1.88
N ARG A 254 -4.99 -11.11 -1.59
CA ARG A 254 -3.81 -10.71 -0.80
C ARG A 254 -3.80 -11.34 0.59
N ALA A 255 -4.93 -11.30 1.30
CA ALA A 255 -5.01 -11.83 2.65
C ALA A 255 -4.76 -13.34 2.72
N LYS A 256 -5.34 -14.09 1.77
CA LYS A 256 -5.12 -15.54 1.64
C LYS A 256 -3.67 -15.87 1.29
N TRP A 257 -3.11 -15.18 0.29
CA TRP A 257 -1.72 -15.34 -0.13
C TRP A 257 -0.74 -15.08 1.02
N ALA A 258 -0.85 -13.92 1.69
CA ALA A 258 0.04 -13.57 2.78
C ALA A 258 -0.09 -14.54 3.97
N THR A 259 -1.31 -14.95 4.30
CA THR A 259 -1.55 -15.93 5.37
C THR A 259 -0.92 -17.28 5.07
N GLN A 260 -0.98 -17.76 3.82
CA GLN A 260 -0.34 -19.00 3.40
C GLN A 260 1.18 -18.92 3.52
N LEU A 261 1.78 -17.80 3.09
CA LEU A 261 3.22 -17.58 3.23
C LEU A 261 3.68 -17.55 4.69
N LEU A 262 2.94 -16.82 5.55
CA LEU A 262 3.25 -16.75 6.98
C LEU A 262 3.12 -18.13 7.65
N ALA A 263 2.14 -18.93 7.25
CA ALA A 263 2.00 -20.30 7.76
C ALA A 263 3.20 -21.18 7.38
N THR A 264 3.77 -21.03 6.18
CA THR A 264 5.00 -21.74 5.81
C THR A 264 6.20 -21.22 6.60
N ALA A 265 6.40 -19.90 6.65
CA ALA A 265 7.55 -19.27 7.30
C ALA A 265 7.61 -19.47 8.82
N LEU A 266 6.46 -19.64 9.50
CA LEU A 266 6.40 -19.89 10.94
C LEU A 266 6.62 -21.37 11.32
N ASN A 267 6.57 -22.28 10.34
CA ASN A 267 6.76 -23.72 10.57
C ASN A 267 8.20 -24.21 10.26
N ASP A 268 9.05 -23.33 9.74
CA ASP A 268 10.48 -23.55 9.49
C ASP A 268 11.36 -22.94 10.60
#